data_AF-A0AAW9J030-F1
#
_entry.id   AF-A0AAW9J030-F1
#
_cell.length_a   1.000
_cell.length_b   1.000
_cell.length_c   1.000
_cell.angle_alpha   90.00
_cell.angle_beta   90.00
_cell.angle_gamma   90.00
#
_symmetry.space_group_name_H-M   'P 1'
#
loop_
_entity.id
_entity.type
_entity.pdbx_description
1 polymer ?
#
loop_
_entity_poly.entity_id
_entity_poly.type
_entity_poly.pdbx_seq_one_letter_code
_entity_poly.pdbx_strand_id
1 'polypeptide(L)'
;MFKKKFIALVMATLVAGSALTGCGSSGKTSKGETLTIWSKVTDKEREVIQTHANNWGKENGYEVQVLNDDGGAQDFLQVANSSKAPDMYIGVGHDNLSTYQVAGVVDEVPSSFDRTGYVNESVWNATAIGGKNYAVPFAQETV
;
A
#
# COMPACT_ATOMS: atom_id res chain seq x y z
N MET A 1 21.19 11.93 49.56
CA MET A 1 21.20 12.89 50.70
C MET A 1 22.61 13.45 50.81
N PHE A 2 22.96 14.74 50.72
CA PHE A 2 22.28 16.03 50.54
C PHE A 2 23.29 16.93 49.79
N LYS A 3 22.89 17.64 48.73
CA LYS A 3 23.58 18.87 48.30
C LYS A 3 22.54 19.95 48.07
N LYS A 4 22.59 20.96 48.95
CA LYS A 4 21.84 22.20 48.87
C LYS A 4 22.27 22.99 47.64
N LYS A 5 21.34 23.71 47.00
CA LYS A 5 21.43 25.15 46.70
C LYS A 5 20.12 25.63 46.07
N PHE A 6 19.52 26.61 46.73
CA PHE A 6 18.49 27.50 46.18
C PHE A 6 19.00 28.20 44.91
N ILE A 7 18.10 28.45 43.95
CA ILE A 7 17.81 29.79 43.39
C ILE A 7 16.68 29.63 42.37
N ALA A 8 15.61 30.39 42.61
CA ALA A 8 14.50 30.57 41.70
C ALA A 8 14.92 31.47 40.53
N LEU A 9 14.44 31.17 39.32
CA LEU A 9 14.21 32.21 38.31
C LEU A 9 13.11 31.74 37.36
N VAL A 10 11.93 32.31 37.54
CA VAL A 10 10.85 32.32 36.55
C VAL A 10 11.29 33.26 35.43
N MET A 11 11.28 32.79 34.19
CA MET A 11 11.17 33.66 33.02
C MET A 11 10.16 33.07 32.06
N ALA A 12 9.00 33.71 32.02
CA ALA A 12 8.06 33.61 30.92
C ALA A 12 8.60 34.45 29.76
N THR A 13 8.71 33.85 28.58
CA THR A 13 8.80 34.56 27.31
C THR A 13 7.86 33.91 26.31
N LEU A 14 6.74 34.58 26.07
CA LEU A 14 5.96 34.42 24.84
C LEU A 14 6.81 34.91 23.66
N VAL A 15 6.89 34.13 22.59
CA VAL A 15 6.95 34.67 21.22
C VAL A 15 6.03 33.84 20.34
N ALA A 16 5.00 34.51 19.85
CA ALA A 16 4.12 34.06 18.79
C ALA A 16 4.82 34.13 17.43
N GLY A 17 4.40 33.28 16.49
CA GLY A 17 4.43 33.65 15.07
C GLY A 17 5.14 32.68 14.13
N SER A 18 4.32 32.15 13.22
CA SER A 18 4.64 31.84 11.81
C SER A 18 5.72 30.81 11.50
N ALA A 19 5.28 29.58 11.22
CA ALA A 19 5.42 28.96 9.90
C ALA A 19 4.75 27.57 9.88
N LEU A 20 3.42 27.53 9.99
CA LEU A 20 2.67 26.40 9.46
C LEU A 20 2.67 26.53 7.94
N THR A 21 3.79 26.18 7.31
CA THR A 21 3.78 25.80 5.90
C THR A 21 3.02 24.49 5.84
N GLY A 22 1.70 24.59 5.74
CA GLY A 22 0.85 23.50 5.31
C GLY A 22 1.34 23.08 3.93
N CYS A 23 2.13 22.01 3.89
CA CYS A 23 2.43 21.31 2.66
C CYS A 23 1.13 20.61 2.29
N GLY A 24 0.26 21.35 1.60
CA GLY A 24 -0.85 20.76 0.88
C GLY A 24 -0.24 19.75 -0.08
N SER A 25 -0.61 18.48 0.13
CA SER A 25 -0.31 17.38 -0.78
C SER A 25 -0.96 17.69 -2.13
N SER A 26 -0.22 18.41 -2.97
CA SER A 26 -0.43 18.45 -4.40
C SER A 26 0.76 17.73 -4.98
N GLY A 27 0.51 16.48 -5.38
CA GLY A 27 1.47 15.55 -5.93
C GLY A 27 2.38 16.23 -6.94
N LYS A 28 3.60 16.50 -6.51
CA LYS A 28 4.73 16.56 -7.42
C LYS A 28 5.28 15.15 -7.45
N THR A 29 4.89 14.37 -8.45
CA THR A 29 5.56 13.12 -8.81
C THR A 29 7.03 13.44 -8.95
N SER A 30 7.84 13.02 -7.99
CA SER A 30 9.28 12.99 -8.15
C SER A 30 9.56 11.94 -9.21
N LYS A 31 9.97 12.37 -10.41
CA LYS A 31 10.61 11.48 -11.38
C LYS A 31 11.69 10.68 -10.64
N GLY A 32 11.50 9.37 -10.51
CA GLY A 32 12.45 8.46 -9.86
C GLY A 32 11.94 7.72 -8.62
N GLU A 33 10.65 7.77 -8.29
CA GLU A 33 10.07 6.86 -7.29
C GLU A 33 9.86 5.46 -7.91
N THR A 34 10.38 4.44 -7.23
CA THR A 34 10.23 3.03 -7.63
C THR A 34 9.03 2.44 -6.92
N LEU A 35 8.02 2.01 -7.67
CA LEU A 35 6.90 1.24 -7.16
C LEU A 35 7.27 -0.25 -7.14
N THR A 36 6.97 -0.93 -6.05
CA THR A 36 7.24 -2.34 -5.85
C THR A 36 5.94 -3.14 -5.88
N ILE A 37 5.89 -4.15 -6.73
CA ILE A 37 4.80 -5.12 -6.80
C ILE A 37 5.35 -6.46 -6.30
N TRP A 38 4.75 -7.03 -5.27
CA TRP A 38 5.01 -8.43 -4.90
C TRP A 38 4.08 -9.35 -5.68
N SER A 39 4.59 -10.53 -6.03
CA SER A 39 3.90 -11.48 -6.90
C SER A 39 4.08 -12.91 -6.39
N LYS A 40 2.97 -13.64 -6.31
CA LYS A 40 2.93 -15.10 -6.12
C LYS A 40 2.62 -15.89 -7.39
N VAL A 41 2.43 -15.22 -8.53
CA VAL A 41 2.19 -15.89 -9.81
C VAL A 41 3.48 -16.49 -10.37
N THR A 42 3.36 -17.31 -11.42
CA THR A 42 4.52 -17.97 -12.04
C THR A 42 5.52 -16.96 -12.61
N ASP A 43 6.78 -17.38 -12.80
CA ASP A 43 7.81 -16.54 -13.42
C ASP A 43 7.37 -15.97 -14.78
N LYS A 44 6.71 -16.79 -15.60
CA LYS A 44 6.22 -16.38 -16.93
C LYS A 44 5.13 -15.30 -16.83
N GLU A 45 4.20 -15.45 -15.92
CA GLU A 45 3.16 -14.43 -15.69
C GLU A 45 3.79 -13.15 -15.14
N ARG A 46 4.75 -13.28 -14.22
CA ARG A 46 5.48 -12.14 -13.65
C ARG A 46 6.24 -11.34 -14.71
N GLU A 47 6.88 -12.00 -15.68
CA GLU A 47 7.54 -11.34 -16.82
C GLU A 47 6.56 -10.52 -17.68
N VAL A 48 5.35 -11.06 -17.90
CA VAL A 48 4.28 -10.34 -18.61
C VAL A 48 3.80 -9.14 -17.79
N ILE A 49 3.55 -9.32 -16.48
CA ILE A 49 3.16 -8.23 -15.58
C ILE A 49 4.24 -7.15 -15.56
N GLN A 50 5.52 -7.52 -15.45
CA GLN A 50 6.64 -6.58 -15.48
C GLN A 50 6.68 -5.78 -16.78
N THR A 51 6.35 -6.40 -17.92
CA THR A 51 6.27 -5.71 -19.21
C THR A 51 5.17 -4.64 -19.22
N HIS A 52 3.97 -4.98 -18.74
CA HIS A 52 2.87 -4.02 -18.64
C HIS A 52 3.15 -2.91 -17.62
N ALA A 53 3.69 -3.27 -16.45
CA ALA A 53 4.06 -2.34 -15.39
C ALA A 53 5.13 -1.35 -15.87
N ASN A 54 6.12 -1.81 -16.64
CA ASN A 54 7.13 -0.94 -17.24
C ASN A 54 6.54 0.06 -18.24
N ASN A 55 5.58 -0.38 -19.06
CA ASN A 55 4.94 0.52 -20.03
C ASN A 55 4.11 1.59 -19.31
N TRP A 56 3.30 1.19 -18.34
CA TRP A 56 2.55 2.12 -17.50
C TRP A 56 3.49 3.07 -16.73
N GLY A 57 4.57 2.54 -16.14
CA GLY A 57 5.55 3.34 -15.40
C GLY A 57 6.20 4.41 -16.26
N LYS A 58 6.62 4.08 -17.49
CA LYS A 58 7.20 5.05 -18.43
C LYS A 58 6.22 6.19 -18.78
N GLU A 59 4.95 5.86 -18.97
CA GLU A 59 3.91 6.85 -19.28
C GLU A 59 3.60 7.77 -18.09
N ASN A 60 3.75 7.26 -16.87
CA ASN A 60 3.37 7.96 -15.64
C ASN A 60 4.56 8.52 -14.83
N GLY A 61 5.80 8.29 -15.28
CA GLY A 61 7.00 8.80 -14.63
C GLY A 61 7.51 7.98 -13.44
N TYR A 62 7.18 6.69 -13.39
CA TYR A 62 7.57 5.74 -12.34
C TYR A 62 8.49 4.63 -12.89
N GLU A 63 9.40 4.16 -12.04
CA GLU A 63 10.01 2.83 -12.22
C GLU A 63 9.11 1.81 -11.50
N VAL A 64 8.91 0.63 -12.07
CA VAL A 64 8.11 -0.42 -11.42
C VAL A 64 8.91 -1.72 -11.38
N GLN A 65 9.01 -2.32 -10.19
CA GLN A 65 9.69 -3.61 -9.99
C GLN A 65 8.69 -4.66 -9.52
N VAL A 66 8.59 -5.76 -10.26
CA VAL A 66 7.75 -6.90 -9.91
C VAL A 66 8.62 -8.01 -9.34
N LEU A 67 8.53 -8.19 -8.03
CA LEU A 67 9.36 -9.12 -7.25
C LEU A 67 8.56 -10.39 -6.91
N ASN A 68 9.25 -11.52 -6.97
CA ASN A 68 8.69 -12.77 -6.48
C ASN A 68 8.62 -12.74 -4.96
N ASP A 69 7.52 -13.23 -4.39
CA ASP A 69 7.41 -13.49 -2.96
C ASP A 69 7.17 -14.97 -2.67
N ASP A 70 8.26 -15.63 -2.26
CA ASP A 70 8.30 -17.04 -1.86
C ASP A 70 7.80 -17.30 -0.44
N GLY A 71 7.47 -16.25 0.33
CA GLY A 71 6.94 -16.38 1.69
C GLY A 71 5.53 -16.99 1.73
N GLY A 72 5.06 -17.31 2.93
CA GLY A 72 3.64 -17.59 3.15
C GLY A 72 2.81 -16.31 2.97
N ALA A 73 1.54 -16.44 2.56
CA ALA A 73 0.66 -15.28 2.42
C ALA A 73 0.63 -14.41 3.70
N GLN A 74 0.57 -15.06 4.87
CA GLN A 74 0.54 -14.37 6.16
C GLN A 74 1.88 -13.72 6.56
N ASP A 75 2.99 -14.03 5.90
CA ASP A 75 4.29 -13.38 6.18
C ASP A 75 4.29 -11.90 5.78
N PHE A 76 3.42 -11.52 4.84
CA PHE A 76 3.18 -10.11 4.49
C PHE A 76 2.85 -9.25 5.72
N LEU A 77 2.07 -9.78 6.68
CA LEU A 77 1.70 -9.04 7.90
C LEU A 77 2.91 -8.56 8.71
N GLN A 78 4.05 -9.24 8.60
CA GLN A 78 5.28 -8.87 9.33
C GLN A 78 5.92 -7.60 8.77
N VAL A 79 5.74 -7.33 7.48
CA VAL A 79 6.38 -6.19 6.79
C VAL A 79 5.41 -5.10 6.37
N ALA A 80 4.10 -5.37 6.39
CA ALA A 80 3.09 -4.51 5.78
C ALA A 80 3.01 -3.09 6.36
N ASN A 81 3.42 -2.91 7.63
CA ASN A 81 3.49 -1.59 8.28
C ASN A 81 4.90 -0.97 8.25
N SER A 82 5.80 -1.49 7.42
CA SER A 82 7.16 -1.00 7.28
C SER A 82 7.39 -0.38 5.90
N SER A 83 8.49 0.34 5.75
CA SER A 83 8.94 0.87 4.45
C SER A 83 9.35 -0.22 3.44
N LYS A 84 9.20 -1.50 3.78
CA LYS A 84 9.50 -2.65 2.92
C LYS A 84 8.24 -3.27 2.32
N ALA A 85 7.05 -2.82 2.72
CA ALA A 85 5.81 -3.28 2.13
C ALA A 85 5.78 -2.92 0.62
N PRO A 86 5.26 -3.81 -0.23
CA PRO A 86 5.02 -3.47 -1.63
C PRO A 86 3.86 -2.46 -1.75
N ASP A 87 3.85 -1.71 -2.83
CA ASP A 87 2.72 -0.85 -3.23
C ASP A 87 1.53 -1.68 -3.74
N MET A 88 1.80 -2.88 -4.27
CA MET A 88 0.77 -3.82 -4.74
C MET A 88 1.19 -5.27 -4.51
N TYR A 89 0.23 -6.15 -4.25
CA TYR A 89 0.48 -7.57 -4.07
C TYR A 89 -0.48 -8.40 -4.95
N ILE A 90 0.10 -9.17 -5.87
CA ILE A 90 -0.63 -9.93 -6.89
C ILE A 90 -0.48 -11.44 -6.63
N GLY A 91 -1.56 -12.19 -6.89
CA GLY A 91 -1.55 -13.65 -6.83
C GLY A 91 -1.77 -14.22 -5.42
N VAL A 92 -2.24 -13.40 -4.48
CA VAL A 92 -2.66 -13.89 -3.17
C VAL A 92 -4.12 -14.36 -3.25
N GLY A 93 -4.38 -15.56 -2.75
CA GLY A 93 -5.75 -16.08 -2.63
C GLY A 93 -6.64 -15.15 -1.79
N HIS A 94 -7.86 -14.88 -2.29
CA HIS A 94 -8.81 -13.96 -1.66
C HIS A 94 -9.23 -14.38 -0.24
N ASP A 95 -9.08 -15.66 0.10
CA ASP A 95 -9.27 -16.23 1.43
C ASP A 95 -8.37 -15.60 2.51
N ASN A 96 -7.24 -15.01 2.11
CA ASN A 96 -6.33 -14.29 3.01
C ASN A 96 -6.75 -12.82 3.24
N LEU A 97 -7.61 -12.26 2.40
CA LEU A 97 -7.91 -10.82 2.36
C LEU A 97 -8.55 -10.32 3.66
N SER A 98 -9.41 -11.12 4.28
CA SER A 98 -10.07 -10.74 5.54
C SER A 98 -9.05 -10.49 6.65
N THR A 99 -7.99 -11.29 6.73
CA THR A 99 -6.93 -11.10 7.72
C THR A 99 -6.18 -9.79 7.49
N TYR A 100 -5.88 -9.45 6.25
CA TYR A 100 -5.19 -8.19 5.91
C TYR A 100 -6.06 -6.96 6.18
N GLN A 101 -7.35 -7.05 5.87
CA GLN A 101 -8.30 -5.97 6.12
C GLN A 101 -8.46 -5.71 7.62
N VAL A 102 -8.62 -6.77 8.43
CA VAL A 102 -8.69 -6.66 9.91
C VAL A 102 -7.41 -6.08 10.50
N ALA A 103 -6.25 -6.43 9.92
CA ALA A 103 -4.97 -5.86 10.32
C ALA A 103 -4.75 -4.40 9.87
N GLY A 104 -5.62 -3.86 8.99
CA GLY A 104 -5.56 -2.50 8.50
C GLY A 104 -4.40 -2.24 7.53
N VAL A 105 -3.97 -3.26 6.78
CA VAL A 105 -2.78 -3.20 5.90
C VAL A 105 -3.10 -3.22 4.40
N VAL A 106 -4.38 -3.06 4.06
CA VAL A 106 -4.87 -2.95 2.68
C VAL A 106 -5.88 -1.82 2.58
N ASP A 107 -5.82 -1.09 1.48
CA ASP A 107 -6.73 0.02 1.22
C ASP A 107 -8.05 -0.45 0.58
N GLU A 108 -9.10 0.33 0.78
CA GLU A 108 -10.36 0.15 0.07
C GLU A 108 -10.16 0.48 -1.42
N VAL A 109 -10.62 -0.41 -2.30
CA VAL A 109 -10.60 -0.17 -3.75
C VAL A 109 -11.55 0.99 -4.07
N PRO A 110 -11.10 2.02 -4.82
CA PRO A 110 -11.95 3.16 -5.15
C PRO A 110 -13.26 2.75 -5.82
N SER A 111 -14.35 3.39 -5.42
CA SER A 111 -15.67 3.14 -6.01
C SER A 111 -15.73 3.45 -7.51
N SER A 112 -14.80 4.27 -8.02
CA SER A 112 -14.63 4.62 -9.42
C SER A 112 -13.90 3.55 -10.26
N PHE A 113 -13.48 2.44 -9.67
CA PHE A 113 -12.83 1.35 -10.42
C PHE A 113 -13.78 0.80 -11.49
N ASP A 114 -13.28 0.63 -12.72
CA ASP A 114 -14.06 0.09 -13.83
C ASP A 114 -14.28 -1.41 -13.64
N ARG A 115 -15.55 -1.82 -13.58
CA ARG A 115 -15.97 -3.21 -13.35
C ARG A 115 -16.57 -3.86 -14.58
N THR A 116 -16.65 -3.14 -15.70
CA THR A 116 -17.36 -3.62 -16.90
C THR A 116 -16.72 -4.86 -17.54
N GLY A 117 -15.44 -5.11 -17.25
CA GLY A 117 -14.71 -6.29 -17.73
C GLY A 117 -14.95 -7.58 -16.96
N TYR A 118 -15.65 -7.56 -15.82
CA TYR A 118 -15.87 -8.77 -15.02
C TYR A 118 -16.99 -9.65 -15.57
N VAL A 119 -16.76 -10.97 -15.52
CA VAL A 119 -17.68 -11.98 -16.07
C VAL A 119 -19.03 -12.04 -15.33
N ASN A 120 -19.05 -11.69 -14.04
CA ASN A 120 -20.25 -11.52 -13.22
C ASN A 120 -19.92 -10.80 -11.90
N GLU A 121 -20.95 -10.35 -11.19
CA GLU A 121 -20.79 -9.65 -9.90
C GLU A 121 -20.17 -10.52 -8.80
N SER A 122 -20.35 -11.85 -8.83
CA SER A 122 -19.79 -12.73 -7.80
C SER A 122 -18.27 -12.72 -7.80
N VAL A 123 -17.62 -12.57 -8.97
CA VAL A 123 -16.17 -12.42 -9.08
C VAL A 123 -15.71 -11.14 -8.38
N TRP A 124 -16.42 -10.03 -8.61
CA TRP A 124 -16.15 -8.77 -7.92
C TRP A 124 -16.41 -8.87 -6.42
N ASN A 125 -17.53 -9.48 -6.03
CA ASN A 125 -17.93 -9.59 -4.63
C ASN A 125 -17.06 -10.56 -3.82
N ALA A 126 -16.25 -11.41 -4.47
CA ALA A 126 -15.32 -12.31 -3.80
C ALA A 126 -14.25 -11.57 -2.96
N THR A 127 -13.98 -10.29 -3.27
CA THR A 127 -13.04 -9.47 -2.50
C THR A 127 -13.73 -8.46 -1.58
N ALA A 128 -15.05 -8.59 -1.38
CA ALA A 128 -15.85 -7.68 -0.56
C ALA A 128 -15.89 -8.11 0.92
N ILE A 129 -15.59 -7.18 1.82
CA ILE A 129 -15.68 -7.33 3.27
C ILE A 129 -16.54 -6.19 3.80
N GLY A 130 -17.66 -6.50 4.46
CA GLY A 130 -18.60 -5.47 4.93
C GLY A 130 -19.20 -4.61 3.81
N GLY A 131 -19.33 -5.16 2.60
CA GLY A 131 -19.87 -4.44 1.43
C GLY A 131 -18.86 -3.56 0.68
N LYS A 132 -17.58 -3.60 1.04
CA LYS A 132 -16.50 -2.84 0.41
C LYS A 132 -15.41 -3.76 -0.10
N ASN A 133 -14.85 -3.45 -1.28
CA ASN A 133 -13.77 -4.24 -1.86
C ASN A 133 -12.41 -3.77 -1.35
N TYR A 134 -11.55 -4.71 -0.97
CA TYR A 134 -10.18 -4.43 -0.51
C TYR A 134 -9.10 -5.03 -1.42
N ALA A 135 -9.51 -5.64 -2.53
CA ALA A 135 -8.64 -6.10 -3.60
C ALA A 135 -9.39 -6.12 -4.93
N VAL A 136 -8.64 -6.08 -6.02
CA VAL A 136 -9.16 -6.21 -7.39
C VAL A 136 -9.04 -7.67 -7.82
N PRO A 137 -10.14 -8.39 -8.14
CA PRO A 137 -10.03 -9.76 -8.62
C PRO A 137 -9.22 -9.82 -9.93
N PHE A 138 -8.20 -10.67 -9.94
CA PHE A 138 -7.26 -10.82 -11.07
C PHE A 138 -7.52 -12.10 -11.87
N ALA A 139 -7.74 -13.21 -11.18
CA ALA A 139 -8.01 -14.52 -11.78
C ALA A 139 -9.08 -15.26 -10.97
N GLN A 140 -9.81 -16.15 -11.65
CA GLN A 140 -10.69 -17.13 -11.01
C GLN A 140 -10.10 -18.52 -11.25
N GLU A 141 -9.59 -19.11 -10.18
CA GLU A 141 -8.97 -20.43 -10.20
C GLU A 141 -9.97 -21.49 -9.74
N THR A 142 -9.91 -22.69 -10.33
CA THR A 142 -10.66 -23.86 -9.87
C THR A 142 -9.72 -24.77 -9.08
N VAL A 143 -10.11 -25.10 -7.85
CA VAL A 143 -9.42 -26.10 -7.01
C VAL A 143 -9.90 -27.51 -7.30
#